data_AF-A0A8J6Z3U0-F1
#
_entry.id   AF-A0A8J6Z3U0-F1
#
_cell.length_a   1.000
_cell.length_b   1.000
_cell.length_c   1.000
_cell.angle_alpha   90.00
_cell.angle_beta   90.00
_cell.angle_gamma   90.00
#
_symmetry.space_group_name_H-M   'P 1'
#
loop_
_entity.id
_entity.type
_entity.pdbx_description
1 polymer ?
#
loop_
_entity_poly.entity_id
_entity_poly.type
_entity_poly.pdbx_seq_one_letter_code
_entity_poly.pdbx_strand_id
1 'polypeptide(L)'
;MTNEIISMNELNLTAGGGYAETAKDSFELYDRKLMDDHYTQLGTFFHWESYSPKVDDGWKKAGVHVVTHFAADNEYSINGKNVDRDTAIAHLQTNFKQRSL
;
A
#
# COMPACT_ATOMS: atom_id res chain seq x y z
N MET A 1 25.94 8.57 27.92
CA MET A 1 24.62 8.19 27.38
C MET A 1 24.00 9.44 26.80
N THR A 2 24.14 9.61 25.49
CA THR A 2 23.37 10.61 24.73
C THR A 2 22.00 10.02 24.45
N ASN A 3 20.94 10.77 24.74
CA ASN A 3 19.63 10.45 24.18
C ASN A 3 19.69 10.88 22.72
N GLU A 4 19.72 9.91 21.79
CA GLU A 4 19.64 10.22 20.37
C GLU A 4 18.24 10.76 20.07
N ILE A 5 18.19 12.03 19.66
CA ILE A 5 16.96 12.67 19.20
C ILE A 5 16.73 12.15 17.78
N ILE A 6 15.90 11.11 17.66
CA ILE A 6 15.46 10.55 16.38
C ILE A 6 14.94 11.70 15.53
N SER A 7 15.56 11.93 14.38
CA SER A 7 15.16 13.01 13.48
C SER A 7 13.84 12.66 12.78
N MET A 8 13.12 13.67 12.28
CA MET A 8 11.89 13.42 11.51
C MET A 8 12.14 12.57 10.24
N ASN A 9 13.36 12.58 9.71
CA ASN A 9 13.77 11.76 8.57
C ASN A 9 13.98 10.28 8.95
N GLU A 10 14.23 9.97 10.23
CA GLU A 10 14.33 8.61 10.75
C GLU A 10 12.96 8.08 11.23
N LEU A 11 11.94 8.94 11.29
CA LEU A 11 10.54 8.56 11.52
C LEU A 11 9.78 8.22 10.23
N ASN A 12 10.26 8.63 9.05
CA ASN A 12 9.70 8.29 7.72
C ASN A 12 8.16 8.46 7.61
N LEU A 13 7.64 9.66 7.92
CA LEU A 13 6.20 9.98 7.91
C LEU A 13 5.81 11.12 6.93
N THR A 14 5.84 10.85 5.62
CA THR A 14 5.26 11.64 4.49
C THR A 14 5.47 10.88 3.17
N ALA A 15 4.76 11.05 2.03
CA ALA A 15 3.39 11.49 1.70
C ALA A 15 3.21 11.65 0.14
N GLY A 16 2.39 10.84 -0.53
CA GLY A 16 2.01 10.97 -1.96
C GLY A 16 2.82 10.08 -2.93
N GLY A 17 2.33 9.13 -3.76
CA GLY A 17 1.08 8.34 -4.00
C GLY A 17 -0.23 8.99 -4.42
N GLY A 18 -1.15 8.26 -5.06
CA GLY A 18 -2.27 8.88 -5.79
C GLY A 18 -3.29 7.98 -6.54
N TYR A 19 -4.33 8.66 -7.03
CA TYR A 19 -5.64 8.09 -7.45
C TYR A 19 -5.58 6.85 -8.34
N ALA A 20 -4.81 6.93 -9.43
CA ALA A 20 -4.73 5.86 -10.42
C ALA A 20 -4.05 4.61 -9.87
N GLU A 21 -3.17 4.75 -8.88
CA GLU A 21 -2.49 3.65 -8.22
C GLU A 21 -3.38 3.00 -7.16
N THR A 22 -3.99 3.81 -6.27
CA THR A 22 -4.98 3.35 -5.28
C THR A 22 -6.13 2.58 -5.93
N ALA A 23 -6.59 3.00 -7.11
CA ALA A 23 -7.60 2.27 -7.89
C ALA A 23 -7.09 0.89 -8.34
N LYS A 24 -5.93 0.80 -9.02
CA LYS A 24 -5.32 -0.47 -9.44
C LYS A 24 -5.10 -1.41 -8.26
N ASP A 25 -4.61 -0.87 -7.14
CA ASP A 25 -4.32 -1.63 -5.92
C ASP A 25 -5.58 -2.21 -5.29
N SER A 26 -6.63 -1.40 -5.16
CA SER A 26 -7.92 -1.89 -4.64
C SER A 26 -8.50 -3.02 -5.50
N PHE A 27 -8.29 -2.98 -6.83
CA PHE A 27 -8.70 -4.05 -7.74
C PHE A 27 -7.85 -5.32 -7.56
N GLU A 28 -6.52 -5.18 -7.51
CA GLU A 28 -5.56 -6.27 -7.26
C GLU A 28 -5.81 -6.97 -5.91
N LEU A 29 -6.14 -6.19 -4.88
CA LEU A 29 -6.48 -6.68 -3.54
C LEU A 29 -7.88 -7.32 -3.49
N TYR A 30 -8.85 -6.79 -4.23
CA TYR A 30 -10.20 -7.35 -4.34
C TYR A 30 -10.21 -8.72 -5.04
N ASP A 31 -9.55 -8.86 -6.19
CA ASP A 31 -9.43 -10.16 -6.89
C ASP A 31 -8.77 -11.23 -6.01
N ARG A 32 -7.78 -10.82 -5.20
CA ARG A 32 -7.10 -11.64 -4.19
C ARG A 32 -7.90 -11.87 -2.90
N LYS A 33 -9.10 -11.31 -2.77
CA LYS A 33 -9.98 -11.38 -1.58
C LYS A 33 -9.32 -10.84 -0.29
N LEU A 34 -8.45 -9.84 -0.46
CA LEU A 34 -7.85 -9.02 0.60
C LEU A 34 -8.72 -7.79 0.93
N MET A 35 -9.58 -7.37 0.00
CA MET A 35 -10.62 -6.37 0.18
C MET A 35 -11.97 -6.93 -0.30
N ASP A 36 -13.06 -6.48 0.32
CA ASP A 36 -14.42 -6.94 0.00
C ASP A 36 -15.09 -6.15 -1.14
N ASP A 37 -14.46 -5.05 -1.57
CA ASP A 37 -14.87 -4.18 -2.70
C ASP A 37 -13.62 -3.48 -3.31
N HIS A 38 -13.77 -2.85 -4.47
CA HIS A 38 -12.70 -2.13 -5.18
C HIS A 38 -13.13 -0.72 -5.63
N TYR A 39 -12.15 0.14 -5.94
CA TYR A 39 -12.38 1.51 -6.39
C TYR A 39 -12.16 1.68 -7.89
N THR A 40 -13.01 2.50 -8.52
CA THR A 40 -12.75 3.00 -9.87
C THR A 40 -11.86 4.25 -9.83
N GLN A 41 -11.07 4.48 -10.88
CA GLN A 41 -10.20 5.66 -10.98
C GLN A 41 -10.99 6.98 -10.88
N LEU A 42 -12.20 7.02 -11.45
CA LEU A 42 -13.10 8.17 -11.33
C LEU A 42 -13.58 8.37 -9.88
N GLY A 43 -13.89 7.27 -9.18
CA GLY A 43 -14.21 7.29 -7.75
C GLY A 43 -13.06 7.84 -6.91
N THR A 44 -11.84 7.32 -7.08
CA THR A 44 -10.67 7.80 -6.33
C THR A 44 -10.38 9.29 -6.53
N PHE A 45 -10.66 9.83 -7.73
CA PHE A 45 -10.37 11.22 -8.08
C PHE A 45 -11.35 12.23 -7.48
N PHE A 46 -12.63 11.86 -7.32
CA PHE A 46 -13.69 12.75 -6.82
C PHE A 46 -14.16 12.45 -5.39
N HIS A 47 -13.64 11.40 -4.74
CA HIS A 47 -14.08 10.95 -3.42
C HIS A 47 -12.91 10.96 -2.41
N TRP A 48 -13.20 11.32 -1.15
CA TRP A 48 -12.22 11.41 -0.05
C TRP A 48 -11.44 10.10 0.23
N GLU A 49 -11.91 8.97 -0.30
CA GLU A 49 -11.24 7.66 -0.20
C GLU A 49 -10.00 7.51 -1.11
N SER A 50 -9.43 8.60 -1.66
CA SER A 50 -8.12 8.56 -2.36
C SER A 50 -6.99 8.03 -1.45
N TYR A 51 -7.01 8.45 -0.17
CA TYR A 51 -6.13 7.99 0.90
C TYR A 51 -6.72 6.75 1.62
N SER A 52 -7.23 5.75 0.90
CA SER A 52 -8.05 4.70 1.54
C SER A 52 -7.27 3.81 2.51
N PRO A 53 -7.58 3.84 3.83
CA PRO A 53 -6.96 2.92 4.79
C PRO A 53 -7.34 1.46 4.53
N LYS A 54 -8.40 1.20 3.74
CA LYS A 54 -8.81 -0.15 3.33
C LYS A 54 -7.80 -0.77 2.36
N VAL A 55 -7.14 0.05 1.53
CA VAL A 55 -6.05 -0.39 0.64
C VAL A 55 -4.80 -0.66 1.46
N ASP A 56 -4.47 0.22 2.41
CA ASP A 56 -3.35 0.04 3.35
C ASP A 56 -3.51 -1.28 4.15
N ASP A 57 -4.68 -1.50 4.76
CA ASP A 57 -4.99 -2.74 5.47
C ASP A 57 -5.03 -3.97 4.53
N GLY A 58 -5.46 -3.80 3.28
CA GLY A 58 -5.47 -4.87 2.27
C GLY A 58 -4.07 -5.37 1.93
N TRP A 59 -3.12 -4.46 1.68
CA TRP A 59 -1.70 -4.78 1.48
C TRP A 59 -1.07 -5.39 2.76
N LYS A 60 -1.39 -4.83 3.93
CA LYS A 60 -0.88 -5.25 5.23
C LYS A 60 -1.27 -6.69 5.59
N LYS A 61 -2.48 -7.14 5.23
CA LYS A 61 -2.92 -8.55 5.35
C LYS A 61 -1.99 -9.53 4.60
N ALA A 62 -1.27 -9.06 3.58
CA ALA A 62 -0.34 -9.85 2.77
C ALA A 62 1.15 -9.65 3.12
N GLY A 63 1.47 -8.84 4.13
CA GLY A 63 2.85 -8.58 4.61
C GLY A 63 3.56 -7.39 3.96
N VAL A 64 2.86 -6.61 3.12
CA VAL A 64 3.37 -5.35 2.54
C VAL A 64 2.83 -4.19 3.35
N HIS A 65 3.70 -3.27 3.79
CA HIS A 65 3.28 -1.97 4.31
C HIS A 65 3.33 -0.97 3.16
N VAL A 66 2.17 -0.61 2.62
CA VAL A 66 2.02 0.53 1.71
C VAL A 66 1.69 1.78 2.52
N VAL A 67 1.93 2.95 1.96
CA VAL A 67 1.30 4.20 2.40
C VAL A 67 0.48 4.77 1.23
N THR A 68 -0.84 4.90 1.41
CA THR A 68 -1.71 5.58 0.42
C THR A 68 -1.98 7.05 0.78
N HIS A 69 -2.47 7.76 -0.24
CA HIS A 69 -1.79 8.95 -0.72
C HIS A 69 -2.64 9.59 -1.87
N PHE A 70 -2.40 10.86 -2.26
CA PHE A 70 -3.32 11.64 -3.13
C PHE A 70 -2.83 12.07 -4.54
N ALA A 71 -1.59 12.53 -4.73
CA ALA A 71 -1.13 13.17 -5.99
C ALA A 71 0.26 12.77 -6.57
N ALA A 72 0.83 11.61 -6.24
CA ALA A 72 2.00 10.99 -6.92
C ALA A 72 1.87 9.44 -6.98
N ASP A 73 2.94 8.64 -6.81
CA ASP A 73 2.93 7.15 -6.90
C ASP A 73 3.16 6.47 -5.52
N ASN A 74 2.49 5.34 -5.23
CA ASN A 74 2.35 4.84 -3.85
C ASN A 74 3.68 4.26 -3.30
N GLU A 75 3.95 4.47 -2.01
CA GLU A 75 5.16 3.92 -1.37
C GLU A 75 4.89 2.52 -0.79
N TYR A 76 5.55 1.49 -1.35
CA TYR A 76 5.46 0.11 -0.88
C TYR A 76 6.72 -0.29 -0.11
N SER A 77 6.55 -1.04 0.98
CA SER A 77 7.67 -1.57 1.76
C SER A 77 7.43 -2.99 2.27
N ILE A 78 8.50 -3.80 2.27
CA ILE A 78 8.50 -5.20 2.73
C ILE A 78 9.64 -5.34 3.74
N ASN A 79 9.32 -5.81 4.96
CA ASN A 79 10.28 -5.94 6.06
C ASN A 79 11.13 -4.68 6.32
N GLY A 80 10.51 -3.49 6.22
CA GLY A 80 11.16 -2.20 6.44
C GLY A 80 12.07 -1.72 5.29
N LYS A 81 12.01 -2.34 4.11
CA LYS A 81 12.70 -1.88 2.90
C LYS A 81 11.68 -1.44 1.84
N ASN A 82 11.86 -0.25 1.29
CA ASN A 82 11.04 0.24 0.18
C ASN A 82 11.30 -0.61 -1.08
N VAL A 83 10.24 -0.86 -1.84
CA VAL A 83 10.24 -1.63 -3.09
C VAL A 83 9.34 -0.96 -4.12
N ASP A 84 9.52 -1.28 -5.40
CA ASP A 84 8.55 -0.91 -6.43
C ASP A 84 7.24 -1.72 -6.32
N ARG A 85 6.20 -1.20 -6.98
CA ARG A 85 4.85 -1.77 -7.00
C ARG A 85 4.80 -3.20 -7.55
N ASP A 86 5.58 -3.48 -8.60
CA ASP A 86 5.56 -4.80 -9.25
C ASP A 86 6.23 -5.86 -8.35
N THR A 87 7.27 -5.49 -7.61
CA THR A 87 7.87 -6.29 -6.53
C THR A 87 6.87 -6.54 -5.40
N ALA A 88 6.07 -5.54 -5.01
CA ALA A 88 5.00 -5.72 -4.03
C ALA A 88 3.94 -6.72 -4.52
N ILE A 89 3.50 -6.63 -5.78
CA ILE A 89 2.57 -7.60 -6.40
C ILE A 89 3.18 -9.01 -6.48
N ALA A 90 4.46 -9.13 -6.85
CA ALA A 90 5.16 -10.42 -6.85
C ALA A 90 5.24 -11.06 -5.44
N HIS A 91 5.32 -10.24 -4.39
CA HIS A 91 5.23 -10.70 -3.00
C HIS A 91 3.84 -11.27 -2.67
N LEU A 92 2.75 -10.63 -3.11
CA LEU A 92 1.38 -11.18 -3.01
C LEU A 92 1.30 -12.58 -3.64
N GLN A 93 1.79 -12.72 -4.88
CA GLN A 93 1.75 -13.98 -5.62
C GLN A 93 2.52 -15.12 -4.94
N THR A 94 3.57 -14.79 -4.18
CA THR A 94 4.42 -15.76 -3.48
C THR A 94 3.78 -16.21 -2.17
N ASN A 95 3.31 -15.27 -1.34
CA ASN A 95 2.75 -15.57 -0.02
C ASN A 95 1.44 -16.39 -0.09
N PHE A 96 0.60 -16.17 -1.12
CA PHE A 96 -0.65 -16.93 -1.28
C PHE A 96 -0.44 -18.36 -1.77
N LYS A 97 0.60 -18.63 -2.58
CA LYS A 97 0.96 -20.01 -2.96
C LYS A 97 1.43 -20.83 -1.75
N GLN A 98 2.14 -20.22 -0.81
CA GLN A 98 2.60 -20.89 0.42
C GLN A 98 1.49 -21.16 1.45
N ARG A 99 0.35 -20.47 1.37
CA ARG A 99 -0.83 -20.73 2.22
C ARG A 99 -1.85 -21.71 1.61
N SER A 100 -1.54 -22.29 0.47
CA SER A 100 -2.43 -23.16 -0.31
C SER A 100 -1.90 -24.61 -0.45
N LEU A 101 -0.98 -25.00 0.45
CA LEU A 101 -0.28 -26.29 0.53
C LEU A 101 -0.23 -26.75 1.99
#